data_AF-A0A2N7QY56-F1
#
_entry.id   AF-A0A2N7QY56-F1
#
_cell.length_a   1.000
_cell.length_b   1.000
_cell.length_c   1.000
_cell.angle_alpha   90.00
_cell.angle_beta   90.00
_cell.angle_gamma   90.00
#
_symmetry.space_group_name_H-M   'P 1'
#
loop_
_entity.id
_entity.type
_entity.pdbx_description
1 polymer ?
#
loop_
_entity_poly.entity_id
_entity_poly.type
_entity_poly.pdbx_seq_one_letter_code
_entity_poly.pdbx_strand_id
1 'polypeptide(L)' 'MRPTGQPNVDPNAELRGFEPLRVVLALGGLLLGLVMSLH' A
#
# COMPACT_ATOMS: atom_id res chain seq x y z
N MET A 1 -5.75 36.45 -17.59
CA MET A 1 -5.08 35.16 -17.35
C MET A 1 -5.78 34.49 -16.18
N ARG A 2 -6.54 33.41 -16.40
CA ARG A 2 -7.24 32.69 -15.31
C ARG A 2 -6.30 31.59 -14.83
N PRO A 3 -5.91 31.54 -13.54
CA PRO A 3 -5.16 30.41 -13.04
C PRO A 3 -6.13 29.23 -13.00
N THR A 4 -6.03 28.33 -13.97
CA THR A 4 -6.71 27.03 -13.88
C THR A 4 -5.96 26.22 -12.83
N GLY A 5 -6.34 26.43 -11.57
CA GLY A 5 -5.96 25.53 -10.47
C GLY A 5 -6.65 24.19 -10.67
N GLN A 6 -6.17 23.39 -11.62
CA GLN A 6 -6.44 21.96 -11.58
C GLN A 6 -5.69 21.43 -10.36
N PRO A 7 -6.38 20.75 -9.41
CA PRO A 7 -5.66 19.99 -8.40
C PRO A 7 -4.82 18.99 -9.18
N ASN A 8 -3.50 19.14 -9.09
CA ASN A 8 -2.54 18.18 -9.59
C ASN A 8 -2.75 16.92 -8.75
N VAL A 9 -3.69 16.06 -9.17
CA VAL A 9 -3.89 14.73 -8.60
C VAL A 9 -2.63 13.97 -8.98
N ASP A 10 -1.62 14.07 -8.13
CA ASP A 10 -0.37 13.35 -8.28
C ASP A 10 -0.73 11.85 -8.33
N PRO A 11 -0.61 11.17 -9.49
CA PRO A 11 -1.00 9.76 -9.60
C PRO A 11 -0.11 8.86 -8.75
N ASN A 12 1.01 9.39 -8.25
CA ASN A 12 1.88 8.72 -7.30
C ASN A 12 1.42 8.89 -5.84
N ALA A 13 0.40 9.73 -5.57
CA ALA A 13 -0.20 9.88 -4.24
C ALA A 13 -0.87 8.59 -3.76
N GLU A 14 -1.42 7.79 -4.68
CA GLU A 14 -1.99 6.47 -4.37
C GLU A 14 -0.90 5.45 -3.98
N LEU A 15 0.31 5.59 -4.53
CA LEU A 15 1.47 4.76 -4.18
C LEU A 15 2.16 5.19 -2.88
N ARG A 16 1.98 6.43 -2.42
CA ARG A 16 2.55 6.92 -1.14
C ARG A 16 1.83 6.39 0.09
N GLY A 17 0.60 5.89 -0.06
CA GLY A 17 -0.09 5.15 1.00
C GLY A 17 0.43 3.71 1.18
N PHE A 18 1.31 3.27 0.28
CA PHE A 18 1.90 1.94 0.35
C PHE A 18 3.02 1.94 1.38
N GLU A 19 2.76 1.36 2.56
CA GLU A 19 3.78 1.08 3.57
C GLU A 19 4.34 -0.34 3.31
N PRO A 20 5.39 -0.49 2.49
CA PRO A 20 5.87 -1.79 2.00
C PRO A 20 6.20 -2.75 3.16
N LEU A 21 6.70 -2.22 4.28
CA LEU A 21 6.97 -3.01 5.48
C LEU A 21 5.71 -3.66 6.05
N ARG A 22 4.60 -2.92 6.16
CA ARG A 22 3.33 -3.45 6.68
C ARG A 22 2.77 -4.53 5.76
N VAL A 23 2.90 -4.35 4.46
CA VAL A 23 2.47 -5.34 3.46
C VAL A 23 3.26 -6.63 3.60
N VAL A 24 4.60 -6.53 3.70
CA VAL A 24 5.47 -7.70 3.89
C VAL A 24 5.15 -8.41 5.22
N LEU A 25 4.96 -7.66 6.30
CA LEU A 25 4.61 -8.23 7.61
C LEU A 25 3.24 -8.92 7.59
N ALA A 26 2.24 -8.32 6.93
CA ALA A 26 0.91 -8.91 6.80
C ALA A 26 0.93 -10.21 5.98
N LEU A 27 1.61 -10.21 4.83
CA LEU A 27 1.75 -11.39 3.98
C LEU A 27 2.56 -12.49 4.69
N GLY A 28 3.69 -12.14 5.31
CA GLY A 28 4.52 -13.08 6.05
C GLY A 28 3.77 -13.71 7.23
N GLY A 29 3.04 -12.90 8.01
CA GLY A 29 2.24 -13.39 9.13
C GLY A 29 1.09 -14.30 8.68
N LEU A 30 0.40 -13.94 7.60
CA LEU A 30 -0.67 -14.76 7.02
C LEU A 30 -0.12 -16.12 6.57
N LEU A 31 0.98 -16.14 5.81
CA LEU A 31 1.60 -17.38 5.35
C LEU A 31 2.11 -18.24 6.51
N LEU A 32 2.73 -17.62 7.51
CA LEU A 32 3.19 -18.33 8.71
C LEU A 32 2.02 -18.98 9.46
N GLY A 33 0.91 -18.26 9.65
CA GLY A 33 -0.29 -18.79 10.29
C GLY A 33 -0.90 -19.96 9.51
N LEU A 34 -0.96 -19.85 8.17
CA LEU A 34 -1.43 -20.94 7.31
C LEU A 34 -0.53 -22.17 7.43
N VAL A 35 0.80 -22.00 7.38
CA VAL A 35 1.76 -23.10 7.56
C VAL A 35 1.56 -23.76 8.91
N MET A 36 1.45 -22.99 9.99
CA MET A 36 1.23 -23.49 11.34
C MET A 36 -0.12 -24.21 11.51
N SER A 37 -1.16 -23.81 10.77
CA SER A 37 -2.46 -24.48 10.79
C SER A 37 -2.50 -25.79 10.01
N LEU A 38 -1.52 -26.03 9.13
CA LEU A 38 -1.43 -27.23 8.30
C LEU A 38 -0.50 -28.31 8.88
N HIS A 39 0.29 -27.98 9.92
CA HIS A 39 1.12 -28.91 10.69
C HIS A 39 0.37 -29.39 11.93
#